data_AF-A0A5E4C7Z4-F1
#
_entry.id   AF-A0A5E4C7Z4-F1
#
_cell.length_a   1.000
_cell.length_b   1.000
_cell.length_c   1.000
_cell.angle_alpha   90.00
_cell.angle_beta   90.00
_cell.angle_gamma   90.00
#
_symmetry.space_group_name_H-M   'P 1'
#
loop_
_entity.id
_entity.type
_entity.pdbx_description
1 polymer ?
#
loop_
_entity_poly.entity_id
_entity_poly.type
_entity_poly.pdbx_seq_one_letter_code
_entity_poly.pdbx_strand_id
1 'polypeptide(L)'
;MSLNLEQYVSEFSAQNITGEQLLQLDGNKLKALGMASSQDRAVVKKKLKEMKMSLEKARKAQEKMEKQREKLRRKEQEQMQRKSKKSEKMTSTATDGPGEQ
;
A
#
# COMPACT_ATOMS: atom_id res chain seq x y z
N MET A 1 -7.45 10.11 26.00
CA MET A 1 -6.44 9.60 26.96
C MET A 1 -5.08 9.79 26.34
N SER A 2 -4.30 10.75 26.84
CA SER A 2 -2.89 10.86 26.47
C SER A 2 -2.17 9.66 27.06
N LEU A 3 -1.57 8.84 26.20
CA LEU A 3 -0.77 7.70 26.63
C LEU A 3 0.58 8.27 27.04
N ASN A 4 0.96 8.14 28.31
CA ASN A 4 2.24 8.65 28.84
C ASN A 4 3.44 7.81 28.36
N LEU A 5 3.53 7.61 27.04
CA LEU A 5 4.49 6.76 26.37
C LEU A 5 5.59 7.55 25.64
N GLU A 6 5.42 8.86 25.46
CA GLU A 6 6.41 9.72 24.80
C GLU A 6 7.77 9.71 25.51
N GLN A 7 7.76 9.56 26.84
CA GLN A 7 8.98 9.43 27.62
C GLN A 7 9.84 8.25 27.15
N TYR A 8 9.24 7.17 26.61
CA TYR A 8 9.96 5.98 26.13
C TYR A 8 10.56 6.14 24.73
N VAL A 9 10.25 7.22 24.01
CA VAL A 9 10.73 7.43 22.63
C VAL A 9 12.25 7.55 22.59
N SER A 10 12.83 8.17 23.62
CA SER A 10 14.27 8.34 23.77
C SER A 10 14.97 6.99 23.90
N GLU A 11 14.43 6.07 24.69
CA GLU A 11 14.98 4.73 24.94
C GLU A 11 14.88 3.87 23.68
N PHE A 12 13.76 3.96 22.96
CA PHE A 12 13.59 3.24 21.69
C PHE A 12 14.60 3.75 20.65
N SER A 13 14.84 5.05 20.60
CA SER A 13 15.83 5.64 19.69
C SER A 13 17.27 5.28 20.10
N ALA A 14 17.59 5.32 21.39
CA ALA A 14 18.89 4.93 21.92
C ALA A 14 19.19 3.44 21.65
N GLN A 15 18.18 2.60 21.72
CA GLN A 15 18.27 1.17 21.39
C GLN A 15 18.13 0.90 19.88
N ASN A 16 18.10 1.93 19.04
CA ASN A 16 18.01 1.83 17.58
C ASN A 16 16.85 0.94 17.11
N ILE A 17 15.71 1.04 17.79
CA ILE A 17 14.51 0.27 17.46
C ILE A 17 13.92 0.82 16.16
N THR A 18 14.14 0.10 15.06
CA THR A 18 13.53 0.42 13.76
C THR A 18 12.05 0.02 13.73
N GLY A 19 11.29 0.51 12.75
CA GLY A 19 9.87 0.17 12.61
C GLY A 19 9.60 -1.35 12.53
N GLU A 20 10.49 -2.11 11.92
CA GLU A 20 10.38 -3.57 11.88
C GLU A 20 10.64 -4.20 13.26
N GLN A 21 11.69 -3.76 13.95
CA GLN A 21 12.00 -4.22 15.31
C GLN A 21 10.89 -3.84 16.30
N LEU A 22 10.30 -2.65 16.14
CA LEU A 22 9.17 -2.15 16.90
C LEU A 22 7.99 -3.11 16.82
N LEU A 23 7.65 -3.55 15.60
CA LEU A 23 6.62 -4.55 15.36
C LEU A 23 6.99 -5.90 16.02
N GLN A 24 8.27 -6.25 16.14
CA GLN A 24 8.73 -7.50 16.75
C GLN A 24 8.99 -7.42 18.26
N LEU A 25 8.59 -6.33 18.94
CA LEU A 25 8.76 -6.20 20.38
C LEU A 25 7.86 -7.17 21.15
N ASP A 26 8.44 -7.79 22.17
CA ASP A 26 7.77 -8.68 23.10
C ASP A 26 7.84 -8.10 24.54
N GLY A 27 7.21 -8.80 25.50
CA GLY A 27 7.20 -8.35 26.89
C GLY A 27 8.58 -8.23 27.54
N ASN A 28 9.56 -9.03 27.09
CA ASN A 28 10.92 -9.03 27.62
C ASN A 28 11.74 -7.88 27.03
N LYS A 29 11.61 -7.64 25.72
CA LYS A 29 12.23 -6.49 25.03
C LYS A 29 11.69 -5.17 25.57
N LEU A 30 10.38 -5.07 25.83
CA LEU A 30 9.80 -3.87 26.45
C LEU A 30 10.38 -3.63 27.86
N LYS A 31 10.62 -4.69 28.64
CA LYS A 31 11.32 -4.57 29.93
C LYS A 31 12.77 -4.13 29.76
N ALA A 32 13.49 -4.69 28.79
CA ALA A 32 14.87 -4.32 28.50
C ALA A 32 15.00 -2.86 28.03
N LEU A 33 13.98 -2.33 27.36
CA LEU A 33 13.85 -0.92 26.96
C LEU A 33 13.53 0.03 28.13
N GLY A 34 13.48 -0.46 29.38
CA GLY A 34 13.22 0.37 30.56
C GLY A 34 11.73 0.54 30.89
N MET A 35 10.81 -0.15 30.20
CA MET A 35 9.38 -0.07 30.54
C MET A 35 9.07 -0.93 31.78
N ALA A 36 9.23 -0.32 32.96
CA ALA A 36 8.94 -0.95 34.25
C ALA A 36 7.42 -1.09 34.51
N SER A 37 6.60 -0.17 34.01
CA SER A 37 5.15 -0.15 34.19
C SER A 37 4.44 -1.28 33.45
N SER A 38 3.65 -2.07 34.17
CA SER A 38 2.84 -3.16 33.58
C SER A 38 1.73 -2.62 32.66
N GLN A 39 1.14 -1.48 33.02
CA GLN A 39 0.10 -0.81 32.25
C GLN A 39 0.66 -0.32 30.90
N ASP A 40 1.82 0.32 30.92
CA ASP A 40 2.44 0.84 29.70
C ASP A 40 2.82 -0.31 28.75
N ARG A 41 3.37 -1.40 29.31
CA ARG A 41 3.65 -2.63 28.53
C ARG A 41 2.38 -3.20 27.90
N ALA A 42 1.23 -3.15 28.59
CA ALA A 42 -0.03 -3.64 28.04
C ALA A 42 -0.54 -2.75 26.89
N VAL A 43 -0.46 -1.44 27.05
CA VAL A 43 -0.84 -0.46 26.02
C VAL A 43 0.04 -0.62 24.77
N VAL A 44 1.36 -0.68 24.94
CA VAL A 44 2.29 -0.86 23.80
C VAL A 44 2.03 -2.17 23.08
N LYS A 45 1.88 -3.30 23.80
CA LYS A 45 1.52 -4.58 23.17
C LYS A 45 0.21 -4.50 22.38
N LYS A 46 -0.82 -3.83 22.92
CA LYS A 46 -2.09 -3.61 22.22
C LYS A 46 -1.88 -2.77 20.97
N LYS A 47 -1.12 -1.68 21.04
CA LYS A 47 -0.81 -0.80 19.92
C LYS A 47 0.00 -1.49 18.82
N LEU A 48 0.98 -2.31 19.18
CA LEU A 48 1.74 -3.12 18.23
C LEU A 48 0.84 -4.12 17.50
N LYS A 49 -0.09 -4.76 18.22
CA LYS A 49 -1.08 -5.67 17.62
C LYS A 49 -2.01 -4.93 16.66
N GLU A 50 -2.54 -3.78 17.07
CA GLU A 50 -3.37 -2.92 16.22
C GLU A 50 -2.61 -2.45 14.96
N MET A 51 -1.37 -2.01 15.11
CA MET A 51 -0.53 -1.55 14.01
C MET A 51 -0.25 -2.66 13.00
N LYS A 52 0.10 -3.88 13.46
CA LYS A 52 0.26 -5.05 12.58
C LYS A 52 -1.02 -5.35 11.79
N MET A 53 -2.16 -5.39 12.46
CA MET A 53 -3.44 -5.64 11.80
C MET A 53 -3.81 -4.52 10.82
N SER A 54 -3.49 -3.27 11.15
CA SER A 54 -3.73 -2.13 10.28
C SER A 54 -2.86 -2.18 9.02
N LEU A 55 -1.58 -2.52 9.15
CA LEU A 55 -0.67 -2.74 8.03
C LEU A 55 -1.16 -3.83 7.07
N GLU A 56 -1.57 -4.99 7.60
CA GLU A 56 -2.17 -6.09 6.83
C GLU A 56 -3.44 -5.64 6.08
N LYS A 57 -4.34 -4.91 6.76
CA LYS A 57 -5.55 -4.37 6.15
C LYS A 57 -5.24 -3.35 5.06
N ALA A 58 -4.29 -2.44 5.31
CA ALA A 58 -3.87 -1.42 4.35
C ALA A 58 -3.27 -2.06 3.09
N ARG A 59 -2.40 -3.07 3.25
CA ARG A 59 -1.85 -3.83 2.13
C ARG A 59 -2.94 -4.47 1.28
N LYS A 60 -3.89 -5.15 1.92
CA LYS A 60 -5.00 -5.82 1.24
C LYS A 60 -5.94 -4.83 0.53
N ALA A 61 -6.15 -3.65 1.11
CA ALA A 61 -6.95 -2.58 0.50
C ALA A 61 -6.23 -1.96 -0.71
N GLN A 62 -4.92 -1.73 -0.59
CA GLN A 62 -4.08 -1.19 -1.65
C GLN A 62 -4.03 -2.15 -2.85
N GLU A 63 -3.82 -3.45 -2.61
CA GLU A 63 -3.79 -4.48 -3.65
C GLU A 63 -5.13 -4.59 -4.40
N LYS A 64 -6.26 -4.46 -3.69
CA LYS A 64 -7.59 -4.41 -4.33
C LYS A 64 -7.78 -3.19 -5.21
N MET A 65 -7.34 -2.01 -4.75
CA MET A 65 -7.43 -0.79 -5.56
C MET A 65 -6.54 -0.84 -6.79
N GLU A 66 -5.32 -1.35 -6.66
CA GLU A 66 -4.39 -1.49 -7.78
C GLU A 66 -4.93 -2.44 -8.85
N LYS A 67 -5.47 -3.59 -8.43
CA LYS A 67 -6.09 -4.56 -9.34
C LYS A 67 -7.33 -4.02 -10.06
N GLN A 68 -8.12 -3.16 -9.42
CA GLN A 68 -9.23 -2.47 -10.09
C GLN A 68 -8.73 -1.43 -11.09
N ARG A 69 -7.72 -0.64 -10.71
CA ARG A 69 -7.15 0.41 -11.56
C ARG A 69 -6.49 -0.18 -12.81
N GLU A 70 -5.79 -1.30 -12.68
CA GLU A 70 -5.17 -1.99 -13.81
C GLU A 70 -6.22 -2.55 -14.80
N LYS A 71 -7.32 -3.12 -14.29
CA LYS A 71 -8.42 -3.61 -15.14
C LYS A 71 -9.06 -2.50 -15.97
N LEU A 72 -9.28 -1.33 -15.40
CA LEU A 72 -9.82 -0.17 -16.13
C LEU A 72 -8.85 0.29 -17.22
N ARG A 73 -7.57 0.41 -16.89
CA ARG A 73 -6.54 0.84 -17.83
C ARG A 73 -6.36 -0.13 -19.02
N ARG A 74 -6.47 -1.44 -18.77
CA ARG A 74 -6.40 -2.46 -19.84
C ARG A 74 -7.60 -2.38 -20.79
N LYS A 75 -8.81 -2.17 -20.28
CA LYS A 75 -10.02 -1.97 -21.10
C LYS A 75 -9.91 -0.73 -21.99
N GLU A 76 -9.36 0.35 -21.45
CA GLU A 76 -9.20 1.61 -22.19
C GLU A 76 -8.16 1.49 -23.32
N GLN A 77 -7.02 0.83 -23.05
CA GLN A 77 -6.02 0.53 -24.07
C GLN A 77 -6.56 -0.37 -25.19
N GLU A 78 -7.35 -1.40 -24.85
CA GLU A 78 -7.94 -2.28 -25.87
C GLU A 78 -8.97 -1.52 -26.74
N GLN A 79 -9.75 -0.62 -26.14
CA GLN A 79 -10.70 0.20 -26.87
C GLN A 79 -10.00 1.20 -27.81
N MET A 80 -8.91 1.83 -27.35
CA MET A 80 -8.08 2.70 -28.21
C MET A 80 -7.47 1.91 -29.37
N GLN A 81 -6.88 0.74 -29.13
CA GLN A 81 -6.30 -0.08 -30.21
C GLN A 81 -7.35 -0.52 -31.24
N ARG A 82 -8.57 -0.87 -30.82
CA ARG A 82 -9.67 -1.20 -31.74
C ARG A 82 -10.11 0.02 -32.57
N LYS A 83 -10.12 1.21 -32.00
CA LYS A 83 -10.41 2.46 -32.73
C LYS A 83 -9.29 2.83 -33.71
N SER A 84 -8.03 2.68 -33.33
CA SER A 84 -6.87 2.94 -34.20
C SER A 84 -6.84 1.98 -35.41
N LYS A 85 -7.05 0.67 -35.20
CA LYS A 85 -7.11 -0.31 -36.31
C LYS A 85 -8.30 -0.08 -37.25
N LYS A 86 -9.41 0.47 -36.74
CA LYS A 86 -10.57 0.83 -37.56
C LYS A 86 -10.33 2.11 -38.38
N SER A 87 -9.55 3.05 -37.83
CA SER A 87 -9.14 4.27 -38.53
C SER A 87 -8.19 3.98 -39.70
N GLU A 88 -7.18 3.12 -39.50
CA GLU A 88 -6.25 2.75 -40.59
C GLU A 88 -6.96 2.01 -41.72
N LYS A 89 -7.87 1.08 -41.40
CA LYS A 89 -8.60 0.31 -42.41
C LYS A 89 -9.56 1.16 -43.26
N MET A 90 -10.08 2.28 -42.72
CA MET A 90 -10.92 3.22 -43.48
C MET A 90 -10.11 4.14 -44.40
N THR A 91 -8.86 4.48 -44.04
CA THR A 91 -7.96 5.27 -44.89
C THR A 91 -7.42 4.46 -46.08
N SER A 92 -7.20 3.14 -45.93
CA SER A 92 -6.71 2.29 -47.02
C SER A 92 -7.76 1.93 -48.08
N THR A 93 -9.06 2.08 -47.78
CA THR A 93 -10.15 1.78 -48.73
C THR A 93 -10.61 3.00 -49.54
N ALA A 94 -10.03 4.18 -49.31
CA ALA A 94 -10.41 5.42 -50.01
C ALA A 94 -9.51 5.76 -51.21
N THR A 95 -8.55 4.91 -51.58
CA THR A 95 -7.61 5.16 -52.70
C THR A 95 -7.92 4.41 -53.99
N ASP A 96 -9.01 3.66 -54.07
CA ASP A 96 -9.46 3.05 -55.33
C ASP A 96 -10.70 3.79 -55.85
N GLY A 97 -10.46 4.96 -56.44
CA GLY A 97 -11.47 5.71 -57.20
C GLY A 97 -11.56 5.15 -58.63
N PRO A 98 -12.78 4.92 -59.17
CA PRO A 98 -12.96 4.38 -60.50
C PRO A 98 -12.63 5.45 -61.55
N GLY A 99 -11.54 5.27 -62.28
CA GLY A 99 -11.19 6.10 -63.43
C GLY A 99 -11.70 5.46 -64.72
N GLU A 100 -12.91 5.81 -65.13
CA GLU A 100 -13.37 5.66 -66.52
C GLU A 100 -12.57 6.60 -67.44
N GLN A 101 -12.09 6.09 -68.59
CA GLN A 101 -12.40 6.55 -69.95
C GLN A 101 -11.59 5.79 -70.99
#